data_AF-A0A1C6HBH7-F1
#
_entry.id   AF-A0A1C6HBH7-F1
#
_cell.length_a   1.000
_cell.length_b   1.000
_cell.length_c   1.000
_cell.angle_alpha   90.00
_cell.angle_beta   90.00
_cell.angle_gamma   90.00
#
_symmetry.space_group_name_H-M   'P 1'
#
loop_
_entity.id
_entity.type
_entity.pdbx_description
1 polymer ?
#
loop_
_entity_poly.entity_id
_entity_poly.type
_entity_poly.pdbx_seq_one_letter_code
_entity_poly.pdbx_strand_id
1 'polypeptide(L)'
;MSRMPADAWQHLLRITEGCVGCGICERVCPSFSIHMADGKVVHISGNCQTCLACAHACPQKAIRLTIPEVNPAARYRNEHISLGEIMEANCQLSQESEVVK
;
A
#
# COMPACT_ATOMS: atom_id res chain seq x y z
N MET A 1 -0.33 8.12 30.60
CA MET A 1 -0.44 7.54 29.25
C MET A 1 0.89 7.78 28.56
N SER A 2 1.62 6.72 28.19
CA SER A 2 2.88 6.90 27.44
C SER A 2 2.55 7.57 26.11
N ARG A 3 3.22 8.69 25.80
CA ARG A 3 3.09 9.33 24.48
C ARG A 3 3.70 8.37 23.46
N MET A 4 2.89 7.91 22.52
CA MET A 4 3.41 7.21 21.35
C MET A 4 4.34 8.15 20.58
N PRO A 5 5.43 7.64 19.99
CA PRO A 5 6.32 8.46 19.19
C PRO A 5 5.56 9.01 17.97
N ALA A 6 5.95 10.20 17.50
CA ALA A 6 5.23 10.93 16.46
C ALA A 6 5.13 10.19 15.13
N ASP A 7 6.02 9.22 14.90
CA ASP A 7 6.16 8.39 13.71
C ASP A 7 5.62 6.97 13.88
N ALA A 8 4.93 6.67 14.97
CA ALA A 8 4.43 5.30 15.24
C ALA A 8 3.64 4.70 14.05
N TRP A 9 2.91 5.55 13.32
CA TRP A 9 2.12 5.18 12.14
C TRP A 9 2.97 4.80 10.92
N GLN A 10 4.21 5.30 10.84
CA GLN A 10 5.16 5.00 9.76
C GLN A 10 5.72 3.57 9.85
N HIS A 11 5.51 2.88 10.97
CA HIS A 11 5.94 1.49 11.20
C HIS A 11 4.75 0.53 11.37
N LEU A 12 3.55 0.93 10.93
CA LEU A 12 2.34 0.13 11.11
C LEU A 12 2.30 -1.11 10.19
N LEU A 13 2.97 -1.07 9.05
CA LEU A 13 2.89 -2.12 8.04
C LEU A 13 4.07 -3.10 8.15
N ARG A 14 3.74 -4.39 8.17
CA ARG A 14 4.70 -5.50 8.09
C ARG A 14 4.42 -6.34 6.86
N ILE A 15 5.47 -6.55 6.06
CA ILE A 15 5.42 -7.42 4.88
C ILE A 15 5.91 -8.80 5.30
N THR A 16 5.13 -9.83 4.97
CA THR A 16 5.40 -11.23 5.36
C THR A 16 6.04 -12.01 4.22
N GLU A 17 6.56 -13.20 4.53
CA GLU A 17 7.12 -14.13 3.55
C GLU A 17 6.13 -14.62 2.49
N GLY A 18 4.82 -14.42 2.69
CA GLY A 18 3.79 -14.70 1.67
C GLY A 18 3.77 -13.71 0.50
N CYS A 19 4.66 -12.70 0.50
CA CYS A 19 4.79 -11.78 -0.62
C CYS A 19 5.39 -12.49 -1.84
N VAL A 20 4.64 -12.51 -2.95
CA VAL A 20 5.05 -13.13 -4.22
C VAL A 20 5.54 -12.12 -5.27
N GLY A 21 5.78 -10.87 -4.88
CA GLY A 21 6.34 -9.86 -5.80
C GLY A 21 5.41 -9.35 -6.91
N CYS A 22 4.08 -9.42 -6.73
CA CYS A 22 3.13 -9.05 -7.79
C CYS A 22 2.97 -7.54 -8.10
N GLY A 23 3.55 -6.64 -7.29
CA GLY A 23 3.52 -5.19 -7.51
C GLY A 23 2.14 -4.50 -7.44
N ILE A 24 1.06 -5.21 -7.08
CA ILE A 24 -0.28 -4.60 -6.97
C ILE A 24 -0.30 -3.47 -5.91
N CYS A 25 0.28 -3.72 -4.75
CA CYS A 25 0.30 -2.78 -3.62
C CYS A 25 1.11 -1.50 -3.90
N GLU A 26 2.14 -1.58 -4.75
CA GLU A 26 2.88 -0.41 -5.24
C GLU A 26 1.97 0.46 -6.11
N ARG A 27 1.29 -0.14 -7.10
CA ARG A 27 0.41 0.58 -8.04
C ARG A 27 -0.83 1.22 -7.39
N VAL A 28 -1.33 0.67 -6.29
CA VAL A 28 -2.45 1.28 -5.55
C VAL A 28 -2.00 2.25 -4.45
N CYS A 29 -0.70 2.49 -4.26
CA CYS A 29 -0.21 3.37 -3.21
C CYS A 29 -0.16 4.82 -3.73
N PRO A 30 -1.07 5.72 -3.33
CA PRO A 30 -1.08 7.10 -3.83
C PRO A 30 0.13 7.92 -3.35
N SER A 31 0.76 7.50 -2.24
CA SER A 31 1.90 8.20 -1.65
C SER A 31 3.25 7.60 -2.04
N PHE A 32 3.28 6.63 -2.97
CA PHE A 32 4.49 5.92 -3.39
C PHE A 32 5.35 5.47 -2.20
N SER A 33 4.72 4.85 -1.21
CA SER A 33 5.38 4.37 0.02
C SER A 33 5.62 2.85 0.01
N ILE A 34 5.23 2.18 -1.07
CA ILE A 34 5.46 0.75 -1.31
C ILE A 34 6.21 0.64 -2.63
N HIS A 35 7.34 -0.06 -2.64
CA HIS A 35 8.16 -0.23 -3.83
C HIS A 35 8.59 -1.68 -4.03
N MET A 36 8.75 -2.09 -5.28
CA MET A 36 9.38 -3.37 -5.61
C MET A 36 10.91 -3.31 -5.40
N ALA A 37 11.44 -4.29 -4.67
CA ALA A 37 12.88 -4.51 -4.47
C ALA A 37 13.15 -6.02 -4.30
N ASP A 38 14.14 -6.55 -5.02
CA ASP A 38 14.60 -7.94 -4.90
C ASP A 38 13.48 -8.99 -4.96
N GLY A 39 12.52 -8.81 -5.88
CA GLY A 39 11.41 -9.75 -6.09
C GLY A 39 10.30 -9.70 -5.03
N LYS A 40 10.37 -8.81 -4.05
CA LYS A 40 9.31 -8.53 -3.07
C LYS A 40 9.00 -7.04 -3.03
N VAL A 41 7.95 -6.66 -2.31
CA VAL A 41 7.74 -5.25 -1.98
C VAL A 41 8.39 -4.89 -0.66
N VAL A 42 8.82 -3.63 -0.55
CA VAL A 42 9.29 -2.98 0.67
C VAL A 42 8.41 -1.78 1.00
N HIS A 43 8.28 -1.47 2.29
CA HIS A 43 7.58 -0.27 2.76
C HIS A 43 8.62 0.81 3.10
N ILE A 44 8.48 1.98 2.48
CA ILE A 44 9.33 3.14 2.74
C ILE A 44 8.56 4.11 3.63
N SER A 45 9.04 4.29 4.86
CA SER A 45 8.50 5.26 5.83
C SER A 45 8.77 6.71 5.40
N GLY A 46 7.92 7.63 5.86
CA GLY A 46 8.09 9.08 5.69
C GLY A 46 6.87 9.72 5.03
N ASN A 47 6.42 9.15 3.91
CA ASN A 47 5.27 9.65 3.16
C ASN A 47 4.02 8.77 3.30
N CYS A 48 4.08 7.69 4.07
CA CYS A 48 2.95 6.79 4.23
C CYS A 48 1.79 7.50 4.93
N GLN A 49 0.65 7.58 4.25
CA GLN A 49 -0.58 8.20 4.78
C GLN A 49 -1.43 7.23 5.60
N THR A 50 -0.96 6.00 5.82
CA THR A 50 -1.65 4.97 6.61
C THR A 50 -3.08 4.68 6.12
N CYS A 51 -3.33 4.81 4.80
CA CYS A 51 -4.65 4.57 4.20
C CYS A 51 -5.00 3.08 4.05
N LEU A 52 -4.03 2.19 4.27
CA LEU A 52 -4.16 0.73 4.19
C LEU A 52 -4.57 0.17 2.81
N ALA A 53 -4.54 0.99 1.74
CA ALA A 53 -4.85 0.54 0.37
C ALA A 53 -4.01 -0.68 -0.04
N CYS A 54 -2.71 -0.68 0.30
CA CYS A 54 -1.80 -1.80 0.03
C CYS A 54 -2.21 -3.09 0.77
N ALA A 55 -2.64 -2.99 2.03
CA ALA A 55 -3.07 -4.15 2.82
C ALA A 55 -4.37 -4.74 2.29
N HIS A 56 -5.32 -3.90 1.88
CA HIS A 56 -6.59 -4.31 1.29
C HIS A 56 -6.45 -4.90 -0.12
N ALA A 57 -5.53 -4.36 -0.94
CA ALA A 57 -5.35 -4.79 -2.31
C ALA A 57 -4.46 -6.04 -2.46
N CYS A 58 -3.70 -6.45 -1.44
CA CYS A 58 -2.78 -7.57 -1.55
C CYS A 58 -3.53 -8.91 -1.68
N PRO A 59 -3.45 -9.61 -2.83
CA PRO A 59 -4.18 -10.88 -3.03
C PRO A 59 -3.69 -11.99 -2.10
N GLN A 60 -2.41 -11.94 -1.72
CA GLN A 60 -1.80 -12.92 -0.80
C GLN A 60 -1.98 -12.55 0.68
N LYS A 61 -2.62 -11.41 0.98
CA LYS A 61 -2.74 -10.86 2.36
C LYS A 61 -1.37 -10.80 3.07
N ALA A 62 -0.32 -10.55 2.29
CA ALA A 62 1.06 -10.56 2.75
C ALA A 62 1.47 -9.29 3.48
N ILE A 63 0.68 -8.21 3.36
CA ILE A 63 0.84 -6.96 4.10
C ILE A 63 -0.10 -7.00 5.30
N ARG A 64 0.48 -6.98 6.51
CA ARG A 64 -0.22 -7.04 7.79
C ARG A 64 0.06 -5.82 8.64
N LEU A 65 -0.81 -5.54 9.60
CA LEU A 65 -0.55 -4.52 10.59
C LEU A 65 0.32 -5.07 11.73
N THR A 66 1.13 -4.20 12.35
CA THR A 66 1.92 -4.54 13.56
C THR A 66 1.07 -4.55 14.82
N ILE A 67 -0.17 -4.05 14.75
CA ILE A 67 -1.19 -4.15 15.79
C ILE A 67 -2.09 -5.37 15.59
N PRO A 68 -2.68 -5.94 16.65
CA PRO A 68 -3.58 -7.08 16.54
C PRO A 68 -4.82 -6.76 15.70
N GLU A 69 -5.09 -7.61 14.70
CA GLU A 69 -6.33 -7.56 13.91
C GLU A 69 -7.31 -8.59 14.48
N VAL A 70 -8.58 -8.19 14.71
CA VAL A 70 -9.63 -9.13 15.16
C VAL A 70 -9.87 -10.22 14.11
N ASN A 71 -9.85 -9.85 12.82
CA ASN A 71 -9.94 -10.78 11.71
C ASN A 71 -8.85 -10.49 10.66
N PRO A 72 -7.66 -11.13 10.76
CA PRO A 72 -6.55 -10.92 9.83
C PRO A 72 -6.81 -11.42 8.40
N ALA A 73 -7.93 -12.12 8.17
CA ALA A 73 -8.33 -12.62 6.86
C ALA A 73 -9.32 -11.68 6.16
N ALA A 74 -9.97 -10.76 6.87
CA ALA A 74 -10.88 -9.79 6.30
C ALA A 74 -10.09 -8.67 5.61
N ARG A 75 -10.40 -8.42 4.35
CA ARG A 75 -9.88 -7.27 3.59
C ARG A 75 -11.05 -6.65 2.85
N TYR A 76 -11.29 -5.37 3.09
CA TYR A 76 -12.38 -4.67 2.45
C TYR A 76 -12.06 -4.47 0.97
N ARG A 77 -13.06 -4.69 0.13
CA ARG A 77 -13.04 -4.32 -1.28
C ARG A 77 -14.43 -3.79 -1.63
N ASN A 78 -14.49 -2.57 -2.15
CA ASN A 78 -15.72 -2.06 -2.74
C ASN A 78 -16.09 -2.92 -3.96
N GLU A 79 -17.34 -3.38 -4.03
CA GLU A 79 -17.86 -4.26 -5.09
C GLU A 79 -18.08 -3.55 -6.44
N HIS A 80 -18.24 -2.23 -6.43
CA HIS A 80 -18.51 -1.41 -7.62
C HIS A 80 -17.29 -0.70 -8.19
N ILE A 81 -16.13 -0.85 -7.57
CA ILE A 81 -14.90 -0.21 -8.01
C ILE A 81 -13.90 -1.33 -8.32
N SER A 82 -13.36 -1.38 -9.52
CA SER A 82 -12.32 -2.33 -9.92
C SER A 82 -10.95 -1.89 -9.42
N LEU A 83 -9.99 -2.83 -9.38
CA LEU A 83 -8.63 -2.51 -8.93
C LEU A 83 -7.91 -1.62 -9.95
N GLY A 84 -8.25 -1.78 -11.23
CA GLY A 84 -7.76 -0.91 -12.31
C GLY A 84 -8.17 0.54 -12.10
N GLU A 85 -9.44 0.81 -11.77
CA GLU A 85 -9.91 2.18 -11.49
C GLU A 85 -9.17 2.84 -10.32
N ILE A 86 -8.86 2.08 -9.26
CA ILE A 86 -8.05 2.60 -8.14
C ILE A 86 -6.63 2.93 -8.63
N MET A 87 -6.01 2.03 -9.39
CA MET A 87 -4.66 2.24 -9.91
C MET A 87 -4.63 3.47 -10.83
N GLU A 88 -5.59 3.61 -11.74
CA GLU A 88 -5.71 4.75 -12.65
C GLU A 88 -5.89 6.06 -11.89
N ALA A 89 -6.78 6.11 -10.89
CA ALA A 89 -6.98 7.30 -10.07
C ALA A 89 -5.73 7.72 -9.27
N ASN A 90 -4.91 6.75 -8.85
CA ASN A 90 -3.67 7.01 -8.10
C ASN A 90 -2.48 7.29 -9.04
N CYS A 91 -2.51 6.79 -10.27
CA CYS A 91 -1.59 7.13 -11.34
C CYS A 91 -1.96 8.48 -11.97
N GLN A 92 -1.89 9.56 -11.20
CA GLN A 92 -2.14 10.94 -11.66
C GLN A 92 -1.14 11.45 -12.73
N LEU A 93 -0.27 10.57 -13.24
CA LEU A 93 0.79 10.86 -14.21
C LEU A 93 0.52 10.11 -15.52
N SER A 94 -0.42 10.60 -16.31
CA SER A 94 -0.51 10.25 -17.74
C SER A 94 -1.35 11.24 -18.56
N GLN A 95 -1.01 12.54 -18.50
CA GLN A 95 -1.25 13.53 -19.58
C GLN A 95 -0.26 14.75 -19.48
N GLU A 96 1.02 14.58 -19.10
CA GLU A 96 2.03 15.66 -19.26
C GLU A 96 3.41 15.09 -19.67
N SER A 97 3.44 14.28 -20.74
CA SER A 97 4.70 13.99 -21.46
C SER A 97 4.71 14.61 -22.86
N GLU A 98 3.89 15.64 -23.12
CA GLU A 98 3.89 16.34 -24.41
C GLU A 98 3.73 17.87 -24.31
N VAL A 99 4.30 18.50 -23.27
CA VAL A 99 4.58 19.96 -23.29
C VAL A 99 5.97 20.23 -22.71
N VAL A 100 6.99 19.65 -23.34
CA VAL A 100 8.31 20.28 -23.42
C VAL A 100 8.59 20.45 -24.90
N LYS A 101 8.06 21.54 -25.46
CA LYS A 101 8.68 22.26 -26.56
C LYS A 101 9.24 23.55 -25.97
#